data_AF-M6UP06-F1
#
_entry.id   AF-M6UP06-F1
#
_cell.length_a   1.000
_cell.length_b   1.000
_cell.length_c   1.000
_cell.angle_alpha   90.00
_cell.angle_beta   90.00
_cell.angle_gamma   90.00
#
_symmetry.space_group_name_H-M   'P 1'
#
loop_
_entity.id
_entity.type
_entity.pdbx_description
1 polymer ?
#
loop_
_entity_poly.entity_id
_entity_poly.type
_entity_poly.pdbx_seq_one_letter_code
_entity_poly.pdbx_strand_id
1 'polypeptide(L)'
;MKRILLITYFVIIILNCDPKKFNPYETDNDEDENFKNLILFLALRPSLTYEKTLLVFKKNINTSYSPVLKNVSLTGGSFAISPNLSNSLSLNVSTGTISGTPTLSQIKSVYIVDYINQETQIQSNPFRIFIEETEGSGACNTTGVFSGCDSKRPFSCSNAIRPANCYFKVSDCQNDVYCY
;
A
#
# COMPACT_ATOMS: atom_id res chain seq x y z
N MET A 1 7.04 24.73 -14.27
CA MET A 1 8.48 25.01 -14.52
C MET A 1 9.35 25.02 -13.26
N LYS A 2 8.88 25.46 -12.08
CA LYS A 2 9.69 25.49 -10.83
C LYS A 2 10.12 24.12 -10.26
N ARG A 3 9.38 23.03 -10.48
CA ARG A 3 9.74 21.69 -9.94
C ARG A 3 10.94 21.03 -10.64
N ILE A 4 11.16 21.34 -11.92
CA ILE A 4 12.31 20.81 -12.69
C ILE A 4 13.61 21.49 -12.24
N LEU A 5 13.56 22.79 -11.92
CA LEU A 5 14.70 23.57 -11.46
C LEU A 5 15.27 23.06 -10.12
N LEU A 6 14.41 22.64 -9.19
CA LEU A 6 14.79 22.10 -7.87
C LEU A 6 15.50 20.74 -7.97
N ILE A 7 15.03 19.86 -8.87
CA ILE A 7 15.63 18.54 -9.07
C ILE A 7 16.98 18.69 -9.79
N THR A 8 17.09 19.58 -10.79
CA THR A 8 18.37 19.88 -11.44
C THR A 8 19.37 20.52 -10.47
N TYR A 9 18.91 21.38 -9.55
CA TYR A 9 19.76 21.99 -8.52
C TYR A 9 20.32 20.95 -7.54
N PHE A 10 19.48 20.00 -7.09
CA PHE A 10 19.91 18.89 -6.25
C PHE A 10 20.91 17.96 -6.95
N VAL A 11 20.73 17.67 -8.25
CA VAL A 11 21.65 16.81 -9.02
C VAL A 11 22.99 17.51 -9.30
N ILE A 12 23.00 18.83 -9.51
CA ILE A 12 24.23 19.62 -9.70
C ILE A 12 25.08 19.67 -8.42
N ILE A 13 24.46 19.74 -7.24
CA ILE A 13 25.17 19.69 -5.94
C ILE A 13 25.88 18.33 -5.76
N ILE A 14 25.25 17.23 -6.18
CA ILE A 14 25.82 15.89 -6.05
C ILE A 14 26.99 15.65 -7.03
N LEU A 15 26.97 16.25 -8.23
CA LEU A 15 27.98 16.04 -9.28
C LEU A 15 29.25 16.91 -9.14
N ASN A 16 29.19 18.01 -8.37
CA ASN A 16 30.31 18.96 -8.20
C ASN A 16 31.07 18.82 -6.87
N CYS A 17 30.74 17.82 -6.04
CA CYS A 17 31.48 17.57 -4.80
C CYS A 17 32.78 16.80 -5.09
N ASP A 18 33.92 17.46 -4.84
CA ASP A 18 35.23 16.81 -4.79
C ASP A 18 35.22 15.72 -3.70
N PRO A 19 35.38 14.44 -4.06
CA PRO A 19 35.28 13.33 -3.10
C PRO A 19 36.37 13.38 -2.02
N LYS A 20 37.40 14.23 -2.17
CA LYS A 20 38.44 14.44 -1.14
C LYS A 20 38.04 15.42 -0.04
N LYS A 21 36.90 16.11 -0.16
CA LYS A 21 36.33 16.93 0.93
C LYS A 21 35.29 16.20 1.78
N PHE A 22 35.01 14.93 1.47
CA PHE A 22 34.20 14.10 2.34
C PHE A 22 35.06 13.64 3.51
N ASN A 23 35.15 14.47 4.55
CA ASN A 23 35.59 14.03 5.86
C ASN A 23 34.34 13.53 6.61
N PRO A 24 34.06 12.22 6.68
CA PRO A 24 32.82 11.69 7.27
C PRO A 24 32.75 11.87 8.80
N TYR A 25 33.69 12.60 9.41
CA TYR A 25 33.77 12.87 10.84
C TYR A 25 33.92 14.36 11.20
N GLU A 26 33.82 15.28 10.23
CA GLU A 26 33.63 16.72 10.52
C GLU A 26 32.15 17.07 10.35
N THR A 27 31.39 16.93 11.42
CA THR A 27 30.03 17.47 11.51
C THR A 27 30.14 18.95 11.84
N ASP A 28 29.95 19.82 10.85
CA ASP A 28 29.63 21.22 11.14
C ASP A 28 28.28 21.22 11.85
N ASN A 29 28.17 21.83 13.03
CA ASN A 29 26.99 21.72 13.91
C ASN A 29 25.68 22.08 13.19
N ASP A 30 25.76 22.89 12.12
CA ASP A 30 24.63 23.30 11.30
C ASP A 30 24.09 22.19 10.37
N GLU A 31 24.91 21.25 9.90
CA GLU A 31 24.43 20.14 9.05
C GLU A 31 23.63 19.11 9.87
N ASP A 32 24.08 18.82 11.09
CA ASP A 32 23.39 17.93 12.02
C ASP A 32 22.06 18.52 12.50
N GLU A 33 22.01 19.83 12.79
CA GLU A 33 20.77 20.51 13.15
C GLU A 33 19.80 20.58 11.97
N ASN A 34 20.28 20.86 10.76
CA ASN A 34 19.45 20.81 9.55
C ASN A 34 18.89 19.40 9.29
N PHE A 35 19.71 18.36 9.48
CA PHE A 35 19.26 16.98 9.37
C PHE A 35 18.22 16.62 10.44
N LYS A 36 18.45 16.99 11.70
CA LYS A 36 17.47 16.81 12.79
C LYS A 36 16.14 17.53 12.51
N ASN A 37 16.21 18.78 12.05
CA ASN A 37 15.04 19.57 11.68
C ASN A 37 14.27 18.94 10.53
N LEU A 38 14.96 18.39 9.54
CA LEU A 38 14.33 17.65 8.44
C LEU A 38 13.63 16.38 8.94
N ILE A 39 14.30 15.57 9.77
CA ILE A 39 13.71 14.35 10.34
C ILE A 39 12.49 14.68 11.19
N LEU A 40 12.56 15.73 12.02
CA LEU A 40 11.43 16.19 12.83
C LEU A 40 10.26 16.64 11.94
N PHE A 41 10.55 17.40 10.88
CA PHE A 41 9.54 17.83 9.92
C PHE A 41 8.87 16.64 9.22
N LEU A 42 9.61 15.58 8.88
CA LEU A 42 9.06 14.35 8.31
C LEU A 42 8.21 13.56 9.31
N ALA A 43 8.64 13.47 10.57
CA ALA A 43 7.93 12.75 11.63
C ALA A 43 6.59 13.40 12.00
N LEU A 44 6.47 14.72 11.83
CA LEU A 44 5.26 15.49 12.10
C LEU A 44 4.30 15.55 10.91
N ARG A 45 4.65 14.94 9.76
CA ARG A 45 3.74 14.96 8.61
C ARG A 45 2.46 14.19 8.89
N PRO A 46 1.30 14.71 8.46
CA PRO A 46 0.06 13.97 8.50
C PRO A 46 0.18 12.74 7.58
N SER A 47 -0.24 11.58 8.06
CA SER A 47 -0.27 10.37 7.24
C SER A 47 -1.54 9.58 7.45
N LEU A 48 -2.03 8.98 6.36
CA LEU A 48 -3.12 8.04 6.31
C LEU A 48 -2.60 6.76 5.66
N THR A 49 -2.63 5.62 6.36
CA THR A 49 -2.10 4.36 5.84
C THR A 49 -2.94 3.19 6.33
N TYR A 50 -3.17 2.18 5.51
CA TYR A 50 -3.66 0.88 5.99
C TYR A 50 -2.47 -0.03 6.32
N GLU A 51 -2.56 -0.78 7.41
CA GLU A 51 -1.44 -1.63 7.89
C GLU A 51 -0.95 -2.63 6.84
N LYS A 52 -1.84 -3.08 5.95
CA LYS A 52 -1.54 -4.01 4.88
C LYS A 52 -1.77 -3.36 3.51
N THR A 53 -0.87 -3.64 2.58
CA THR A 53 -1.02 -3.26 1.15
C THR A 53 -2.05 -4.13 0.42
N LEU A 54 -2.51 -5.23 1.04
CA LEU A 54 -3.61 -6.05 0.60
C LEU A 54 -4.55 -6.33 1.78
N LEU A 55 -5.81 -5.92 1.62
CA LEU A 55 -6.90 -6.24 2.53
C LEU A 55 -7.65 -7.45 1.97
N VAL A 56 -7.66 -8.55 2.73
CA VAL A 56 -8.33 -9.79 2.34
C VAL A 56 -9.66 -9.88 3.09
N PHE A 57 -10.76 -9.89 2.35
CA PHE A 57 -12.09 -10.16 2.85
C PHE A 57 -12.49 -11.59 2.51
N LYS A 58 -13.39 -12.16 3.30
CA LYS A 58 -13.93 -13.50 3.06
C LYS A 58 -15.40 -13.38 2.73
N LYS A 59 -15.85 -14.03 1.65
CA LYS A 59 -17.26 -14.08 1.29
C LYS A 59 -18.11 -14.58 2.46
N ASN A 60 -19.24 -13.91 2.68
CA ASN A 60 -20.23 -14.16 3.74
C ASN A 60 -19.71 -14.00 5.18
N ILE A 61 -18.53 -13.38 5.37
CA ILE A 61 -17.98 -13.08 6.69
C ILE A 61 -17.85 -11.57 6.85
N ASN A 62 -18.34 -11.03 7.96
CA ASN A 62 -18.17 -9.62 8.28
C ASN A 62 -16.72 -9.35 8.69
N THR A 63 -16.04 -8.48 7.96
CA THR A 63 -14.65 -8.09 8.22
C THR A 63 -14.53 -6.57 8.17
N SER A 64 -13.59 -6.01 8.94
CA SER A 64 -13.31 -4.57 8.95
C SER A 64 -11.80 -4.30 8.99
N TYR A 65 -11.39 -3.24 8.30
CA TYR A 65 -10.02 -2.71 8.32
C TYR A 65 -10.07 -1.21 8.59
N SER A 66 -9.35 -0.77 9.62
CA SER A 66 -9.23 0.65 9.96
C SER A 66 -7.88 1.19 9.50
N PRO A 67 -7.82 2.44 9.01
CA PRO A 67 -6.56 3.08 8.72
C PRO A 67 -5.82 3.47 10.00
N VAL A 68 -4.50 3.51 9.90
CA VAL A 68 -3.60 4.18 10.84
C VAL A 68 -3.44 5.63 10.41
N LEU A 69 -3.76 6.53 11.33
CA LEU A 69 -3.63 7.97 11.16
C LEU A 69 -2.50 8.48 12.07
N LYS A 70 -1.66 9.38 11.56
CA LYS A 70 -0.63 10.06 12.37
C LYS A 70 -0.68 11.55 12.08
N ASN A 71 -0.64 12.37 13.13
CA ASN A 71 -0.64 13.84 13.04
C ASN A 71 -1.81 14.40 12.20
N VAL A 72 -3.00 13.77 12.29
CA VAL A 72 -4.22 14.18 11.56
C VAL A 72 -5.35 14.42 12.56
N SER A 73 -6.04 15.54 12.42
CA SER A 73 -7.32 15.80 13.09
C SER A 73 -8.48 15.47 12.17
N LEU A 74 -9.45 14.67 12.67
CA LEU A 74 -10.63 14.26 11.91
C LEU A 74 -11.78 15.26 11.95
N THR A 75 -11.63 16.37 12.66
CA THR A 75 -12.68 17.37 12.82
C THR A 75 -13.01 18.04 11.49
N GLY A 76 -14.30 18.08 11.15
CA GLY A 76 -14.82 18.80 9.99
C GLY A 76 -14.40 18.20 8.63
N GLY A 77 -13.91 16.95 8.61
CA GLY A 77 -13.53 16.27 7.38
C GLY A 77 -14.33 15.03 7.09
N SER A 78 -14.04 14.44 5.93
CA SER A 78 -14.66 13.22 5.45
C SER A 78 -13.65 12.37 4.69
N PHE A 79 -13.77 11.06 4.86
CA PHE A 79 -13.08 10.08 4.04
C PHE A 79 -13.85 9.80 2.75
N ALA A 80 -13.12 9.51 1.68
CA ALA A 80 -13.64 9.02 0.40
C ALA A 80 -12.74 7.90 -0.12
N ILE A 81 -13.29 6.98 -0.91
CA ILE A 81 -12.56 5.87 -1.50
C ILE A 81 -12.80 5.82 -3.01
N SER A 82 -11.73 5.55 -3.78
CA SER A 82 -11.81 5.37 -5.22
C SER A 82 -11.01 4.14 -5.66
N PRO A 83 -11.57 3.28 -6.55
CA PRO A 83 -12.93 3.33 -7.08
C PRO A 83 -13.99 3.06 -6.00
N ASN A 84 -15.28 3.21 -6.33
CA ASN A 84 -16.36 2.90 -5.40
C ASN A 84 -16.29 1.42 -4.97
N LEU A 85 -16.58 1.17 -3.68
CA LEU A 85 -16.66 -0.18 -3.14
C LEU A 85 -17.87 -0.92 -3.71
N SER A 86 -17.68 -2.22 -3.97
CA SER A 86 -18.71 -3.14 -4.41
C SER A 86 -18.93 -4.23 -3.36
N ASN A 87 -19.79 -5.21 -3.65
CA ASN A 87 -19.96 -6.41 -2.82
C ASN A 87 -20.31 -6.09 -1.36
N SER A 88 -21.25 -5.17 -1.12
CA SER A 88 -21.69 -4.79 0.23
C SER A 88 -20.58 -4.32 1.17
N LEU A 89 -19.40 -3.98 0.64
CA LEU A 89 -18.36 -3.28 1.38
C LEU A 89 -18.70 -1.78 1.42
N SER A 90 -18.38 -1.15 2.54
CA SER A 90 -18.67 0.26 2.78
C SER A 90 -17.50 0.93 3.48
N LEU A 91 -17.32 2.22 3.21
CA LEU A 91 -16.39 3.08 3.92
C LEU A 91 -17.19 3.86 4.98
N ASN A 92 -16.78 3.78 6.23
CA ASN A 92 -17.21 4.73 7.24
C ASN A 92 -16.52 6.07 6.96
N VAL A 93 -17.29 7.04 6.45
CA VAL A 93 -16.76 8.35 6.01
C VAL A 93 -16.22 9.21 7.16
N SER A 94 -16.47 8.86 8.42
CA SER A 94 -15.97 9.59 9.59
C SER A 94 -14.72 8.96 10.20
N THR A 95 -14.53 7.64 10.09
CA THR A 95 -13.38 6.93 10.68
C THR A 95 -12.38 6.41 9.65
N GLY A 96 -12.78 6.37 8.38
CA GLY A 96 -12.04 5.74 7.30
C GLY A 96 -12.09 4.21 7.35
N THR A 97 -12.83 3.59 8.28
CA THR A 97 -12.90 2.12 8.38
C THR A 97 -13.64 1.54 7.17
N ILE A 98 -13.02 0.59 6.48
CA ILE A 98 -13.68 -0.20 5.42
C ILE A 98 -14.22 -1.47 6.05
N SER A 99 -15.51 -1.74 5.89
CA SER A 99 -16.16 -2.91 6.49
C SER A 99 -17.32 -3.44 5.65
N GLY A 100 -17.70 -4.69 5.88
CA GLY A 100 -18.89 -5.28 5.29
C GLY A 100 -18.84 -6.81 5.26
N THR A 101 -19.92 -7.39 4.73
CA THR A 101 -20.07 -8.83 4.50
C THR A 101 -20.26 -9.08 3.02
N PRO A 102 -19.18 -9.34 2.26
CA PRO A 102 -19.29 -9.47 0.83
C PRO A 102 -19.97 -10.75 0.40
N THR A 103 -20.83 -10.67 -0.63
CA THR A 103 -21.62 -11.82 -1.11
C THR A 103 -21.03 -12.48 -2.36
N LEU A 104 -20.07 -11.82 -3.02
CA LEU A 104 -19.39 -12.30 -4.22
C LEU A 104 -17.88 -12.14 -4.07
N SER A 105 -17.11 -13.10 -4.60
CA SER A 105 -15.67 -12.97 -4.72
C SER A 105 -15.25 -11.83 -5.63
N GLN A 106 -14.03 -11.33 -5.44
CA GLN A 106 -13.45 -10.27 -6.23
C GLN A 106 -11.94 -10.45 -6.34
N ILE A 107 -11.41 -10.29 -7.55
CA ILE A 107 -9.97 -10.25 -7.81
C ILE A 107 -9.34 -8.98 -7.23
N LYS A 108 -8.02 -8.97 -7.07
CA LYS A 108 -7.30 -7.80 -6.55
C LYS A 108 -7.63 -6.56 -7.38
N SER A 109 -8.18 -5.57 -6.70
CA SER A 109 -8.48 -4.26 -7.27
C SER A 109 -7.77 -3.20 -6.44
N VAL A 110 -7.17 -2.21 -7.09
CA VAL A 110 -6.41 -1.14 -6.42
C VAL A 110 -7.38 -0.07 -5.94
N TYR A 111 -7.21 0.35 -4.69
CA TYR A 111 -7.98 1.42 -4.06
C TYR A 111 -7.06 2.46 -3.44
N ILE A 112 -7.59 3.66 -3.37
CA ILE A 112 -7.00 4.80 -2.69
C ILE A 112 -8.09 5.41 -1.80
N VAL A 113 -7.72 5.76 -0.57
CA VAL A 113 -8.60 6.49 0.35
C VAL A 113 -8.04 7.89 0.55
N ASP A 114 -8.90 8.88 0.36
CA ASP A 114 -8.63 10.28 0.61
C ASP A 114 -9.33 10.71 1.90
N TYR A 115 -8.71 11.64 2.62
CA TYR A 115 -9.36 12.40 3.69
C TYR A 115 -9.17 13.89 3.42
N ILE A 116 -10.27 14.63 3.46
CA ILE A 116 -10.30 16.07 3.20
C ILE A 116 -11.06 16.75 4.32
N ASN A 117 -10.46 17.78 4.91
CA ASN A 117 -11.14 18.82 5.68
C ASN A 117 -10.72 20.20 5.15
N GLN A 118 -11.07 21.27 5.88
CA GLN A 118 -10.76 22.64 5.45
C GLN A 118 -9.24 22.96 5.46
N GLU A 119 -8.43 22.21 6.20
CA GLU A 119 -7.01 22.52 6.45
C GLU A 119 -6.05 21.49 5.85
N THR A 120 -6.51 20.26 5.65
CA THR A 120 -5.71 19.08 5.36
C THR A 120 -6.37 18.26 4.27
N GLN A 121 -5.55 17.89 3.28
CA GLN A 121 -5.87 16.84 2.33
C GLN A 121 -4.74 15.80 2.37
N ILE A 122 -5.10 14.58 2.70
CA ILE A 122 -4.16 13.45 2.77
C ILE A 122 -4.73 12.27 1.98
N GLN A 123 -3.83 11.47 1.45
CA GLN A 123 -4.16 10.31 0.65
C GLN A 123 -3.43 9.10 1.22
N SER A 124 -4.09 7.94 1.16
CA SER A 124 -3.44 6.67 1.50
C SER A 124 -2.41 6.27 0.45
N ASN A 125 -1.42 5.49 0.87
CA ASN A 125 -0.71 4.66 -0.12
C ASN A 125 -1.72 3.76 -0.85
N PRO A 126 -1.49 3.42 -2.14
CA PRO A 126 -2.35 2.48 -2.85
C PRO A 126 -2.32 1.13 -2.13
N PHE A 127 -3.51 0.56 -1.92
CA PHE A 127 -3.66 -0.79 -1.41
C PHE A 127 -4.62 -1.57 -2.31
N ARG A 128 -4.68 -2.88 -2.12
CA ARG A 128 -5.56 -3.75 -2.88
C ARG A 128 -6.63 -4.34 -1.97
N ILE A 129 -7.81 -4.58 -2.51
CA ILE A 129 -8.83 -5.40 -1.86
C ILE A 129 -8.99 -6.68 -2.68
N PHE A 130 -9.04 -7.82 -1.99
CA PHE A 130 -9.37 -9.13 -2.54
C PHE A 130 -10.48 -9.75 -1.70
N ILE A 131 -11.48 -10.38 -2.35
CA ILE A 131 -12.53 -11.11 -1.66
C ILE A 131 -12.42 -12.58 -2.04
N GLU A 132 -12.09 -13.41 -1.06
CA GLU A 132 -12.04 -14.87 -1.20
C GLU A 132 -13.43 -15.42 -1.51
N GLU A 133 -13.52 -16.40 -2.43
CA GLU A 133 -14.75 -17.15 -2.65
C GLU A 133 -15.00 -18.18 -1.53
N THR A 134 -13.94 -18.91 -1.16
CA THR A 134 -13.90 -19.83 -0.02
C THR A 134 -12.66 -19.52 0.81
N GLU A 135 -12.66 -19.89 2.09
CA GLU A 135 -11.53 -19.62 2.98
C GLU A 135 -10.20 -20.11 2.39
N GLY A 136 -9.25 -19.18 2.23
CA GLY A 136 -7.93 -19.46 1.67
C GLY A 136 -7.88 -19.57 0.14
N SER A 137 -9.00 -19.41 -0.56
CA SER A 137 -8.98 -19.30 -2.03
C SER A 137 -8.18 -18.08 -2.47
N GLY A 138 -7.37 -18.22 -3.52
CA GLY A 138 -6.45 -17.20 -3.97
C GLY A 138 -5.07 -17.26 -3.31
N ALA A 139 -4.92 -17.84 -2.11
CA ALA A 139 -3.61 -17.91 -1.47
C ALA A 139 -2.60 -18.69 -2.32
N CYS A 140 -1.44 -18.11 -2.59
CA CYS A 140 -0.39 -18.78 -3.34
C CYS A 140 0.13 -19.99 -2.57
N ASN A 141 0.16 -21.14 -3.24
CA ASN A 141 0.91 -22.28 -2.73
C ASN A 141 2.39 -21.90 -2.60
N THR A 142 2.99 -22.20 -1.45
CA THR A 142 4.42 -21.98 -1.17
C THR A 142 5.19 -23.28 -0.96
N THR A 143 4.52 -24.43 -1.01
CA THR A 143 5.05 -25.75 -0.70
C THR A 143 4.64 -26.78 -1.74
N GLY A 144 5.65 -27.37 -2.40
CA GLY A 144 5.44 -28.43 -3.40
C GLY A 144 4.91 -27.90 -4.73
N VAL A 145 4.57 -28.83 -5.62
CA VAL A 145 3.99 -28.52 -6.93
C VAL A 145 2.47 -28.50 -6.77
N PHE A 146 1.82 -27.37 -7.07
CA PHE A 146 0.37 -27.29 -7.07
C PHE A 146 -0.25 -28.27 -8.09
N SER A 147 -1.40 -28.85 -7.78
CA SER A 147 -2.06 -29.81 -8.66
C SER A 147 -2.36 -29.17 -10.03
N GLY A 148 -1.92 -29.81 -11.11
CA GLY A 148 -2.02 -29.28 -12.48
C GLY A 148 -0.81 -28.44 -12.93
N CYS A 149 0.14 -28.20 -12.02
CA CYS A 149 1.43 -27.58 -12.34
C CYS A 149 2.56 -28.61 -12.46
N ASP A 150 3.70 -28.16 -12.98
CA ASP A 150 4.92 -28.94 -13.14
C ASP A 150 6.03 -28.44 -12.20
N SER A 151 7.12 -29.19 -12.07
CA SER A 151 8.23 -28.84 -11.19
C SER A 151 9.01 -27.58 -11.60
N LYS A 152 8.87 -27.11 -12.85
CA LYS A 152 9.48 -25.85 -13.31
C LYS A 152 8.62 -24.64 -12.93
N ARG A 153 7.31 -24.81 -12.80
CA ARG A 153 6.35 -23.77 -12.41
C ARG A 153 5.45 -24.25 -11.27
N PRO A 154 6.00 -24.47 -10.07
CA PRO A 154 5.30 -25.20 -9.02
C PRO A 154 4.16 -24.40 -8.35
N PHE A 155 4.15 -23.07 -8.50
CA PHE A 155 3.28 -22.19 -7.72
C PHE A 155 1.98 -21.86 -8.47
N SER A 156 0.85 -21.82 -7.75
CA SER A 156 -0.44 -21.34 -8.28
C SER A 156 -1.34 -20.87 -7.14
N CYS A 157 -2.44 -20.17 -7.47
CA CYS A 157 -3.43 -19.80 -6.46
C CYS A 157 -4.20 -21.03 -5.97
N SER A 158 -4.37 -21.15 -4.66
CA SER A 158 -5.20 -22.18 -4.06
C SER A 158 -6.66 -22.01 -4.46
N ASN A 159 -7.35 -23.12 -4.72
CA ASN A 159 -8.79 -23.18 -4.99
C ASN A 159 -9.28 -22.19 -6.08
N ALA A 160 -8.44 -21.91 -7.09
CA ALA A 160 -8.82 -21.02 -8.18
C ALA A 160 -10.00 -21.60 -8.97
N ILE A 161 -11.15 -20.92 -8.93
CA ILE A 161 -12.38 -21.26 -9.68
C ILE A 161 -12.25 -20.96 -11.18
N ARG A 162 -11.08 -20.44 -11.60
CA ARG A 162 -10.69 -20.09 -12.97
C ARG A 162 -9.24 -20.56 -13.20
N PRO A 163 -8.77 -20.74 -14.45
CA PRO A 163 -7.62 -21.60 -14.72
C PRO A 163 -6.42 -21.25 -13.86
N ALA A 164 -5.94 -22.25 -13.13
CA ALA A 164 -4.75 -22.17 -12.30
C ALA A 164 -3.54 -21.89 -13.19
N ASN A 165 -3.09 -20.64 -13.20
CA ASN A 165 -1.82 -20.27 -13.83
C ASN A 165 -0.68 -20.84 -12.98
N CYS A 166 0.29 -21.46 -13.62
CA CYS A 166 1.48 -21.99 -12.96
C CYS A 166 2.63 -20.99 -13.09
N TYR A 167 3.23 -20.59 -11.96
CA TYR A 167 4.27 -19.58 -11.88
C TYR A 167 5.62 -20.19 -11.49
N PHE A 168 6.69 -19.58 -11.99
CA PHE A 168 8.08 -19.94 -11.67
C PHE A 168 8.49 -19.50 -10.26
N LYS A 169 7.93 -18.39 -9.77
CA LYS A 169 8.23 -17.82 -8.45
C LYS A 169 6.97 -17.56 -7.65
N VAL A 170 7.06 -17.71 -6.33
CA VAL A 170 5.98 -17.33 -5.40
C VAL A 170 5.61 -15.85 -5.58
N SER A 171 6.59 -14.98 -5.79
CA SER A 171 6.36 -13.55 -6.02
C SER A 171 5.47 -13.26 -7.23
N ASP A 172 5.58 -14.06 -8.29
CA ASP A 172 4.81 -13.85 -9.52
C ASP A 172 3.36 -14.27 -9.27
N CYS A 173 3.15 -15.38 -8.56
CA CYS A 173 1.85 -15.78 -8.05
C CYS A 173 1.24 -14.69 -7.16
N GLN A 174 1.98 -14.21 -6.15
CA GLN A 174 1.49 -13.22 -5.19
C GLN A 174 1.21 -11.85 -5.81
N ASN A 175 1.73 -11.56 -7.00
CA ASN A 175 1.43 -10.34 -7.74
C ASN A 175 0.30 -10.49 -8.77
N ASP A 176 -0.11 -11.73 -9.07
CA ASP A 176 -1.27 -11.97 -9.91
C ASP A 176 -2.54 -11.40 -9.27
N VAL A 177 -3.47 -10.96 -10.11
CA VAL A 177 -4.74 -10.38 -9.67
C VAL A 177 -5.69 -11.41 -9.06
N TYR A 178 -5.54 -12.69 -9.40
CA TYR A 178 -6.38 -13.79 -8.90
C TYR A 178 -5.81 -14.45 -7.65
N CYS A 179 -4.51 -14.33 -7.38
CA CYS A 179 -3.90 -14.94 -6.20
C CYS A 179 -3.59 -13.91 -5.12
N TYR A 180 -3.02 -14.30 -3.96
CA TYR A 180 -2.34 -13.42 -3.00
C TYR A 180 -1.33 -14.14 -2.10
#